data_AF-A0A2J0MJA6-F1
#
_entry.id   AF-A0A2J0MJA6-F1
#
_cell.length_a   1.000
_cell.length_b   1.000
_cell.length_c   1.000
_cell.angle_alpha   90.00
_cell.angle_beta   90.00
_cell.angle_gamma   90.00
#
_symmetry.space_group_name_H-M   'P 1'
#
loop_
_entity.id
_entity.type
_entity.pdbx_description
1 polymer ?
#
loop_
_entity_poly.entity_id
_entity_poly.type
_entity_poly.pdbx_seq_one_letter_code
_entity_poly.pdbx_strand_id
1 'polypeptide(L)'
;MHYFLDELLLVRGVTATIYNSVKDHLTVYGQGQVNVNTASIVVLMALGLDKKLADKVLLFRAGKDGVEETDDDNAFTGSTNIVPQLSQFTPLSPQDLTILSQFASSGLVNAVSEYFTVFAEAGYGYKKGSQNITCVFQRIPLEDTGYGTLAKFWRIAQ
;
A
#
# COMPACT_ATOMS: atom_id res chain seq x y z
N MET A 1 11.94 -17.70 -9.10
CA MET A 1 10.86 -18.29 -8.29
C MET A 1 9.67 -17.38 -8.52
N HIS A 2 8.62 -17.84 -9.20
CA HIS A 2 7.36 -17.08 -9.30
C HIS A 2 6.67 -17.24 -7.95
N TYR A 3 6.32 -16.14 -7.30
CA TYR A 3 5.58 -16.17 -6.04
C TYR A 3 4.12 -15.86 -6.36
N PHE A 4 3.22 -16.78 -6.04
CA PHE A 4 1.78 -16.56 -6.15
C PHE A 4 1.16 -16.54 -4.76
N LEU A 5 0.30 -15.57 -4.49
CA LEU A 5 -0.36 -15.46 -3.18
C LEU A 5 -1.19 -16.72 -2.84
N ASP A 6 -1.71 -17.40 -3.85
CA ASP A 6 -2.45 -18.67 -3.73
C ASP A 6 -1.63 -19.79 -3.06
N GLU A 7 -0.29 -19.72 -3.10
CA GLU A 7 0.59 -20.67 -2.42
C GLU A 7 0.41 -20.66 -0.90
N LEU A 8 -0.19 -19.59 -0.34
CA LEU A 8 -0.55 -19.53 1.08
C LEU A 8 -1.51 -20.67 1.49
N LEU A 9 -2.33 -21.19 0.57
CA LEU A 9 -3.21 -22.35 0.80
C LEU A 9 -2.44 -23.65 1.07
N LEU A 10 -1.14 -23.70 0.74
CA LEU A 10 -0.28 -24.86 0.99
C LEU A 10 0.34 -24.84 2.40
N VAL A 11 0.21 -23.72 3.12
CA VAL A 11 0.74 -23.60 4.48
C VAL A 11 -0.16 -24.36 5.45
N ARG A 12 0.44 -25.24 6.26
CA ARG A 12 -0.28 -26.03 7.26
C ARG A 12 -1.10 -25.12 8.19
N GLY A 13 -2.41 -25.35 8.23
CA GLY A 13 -3.34 -24.59 9.07
C GLY A 13 -4.05 -23.44 8.37
N VAL A 14 -3.64 -23.06 7.15
CA VAL A 14 -4.39 -22.11 6.32
C VAL A 14 -5.55 -22.84 5.65
N THR A 15 -6.77 -22.45 6.01
CA THR A 15 -7.99 -22.91 5.34
C THR A 15 -8.40 -21.93 4.24
N ALA A 16 -9.24 -22.35 3.30
CA ALA A 16 -9.82 -21.46 2.29
C ALA A 16 -10.56 -20.26 2.93
N THR A 17 -11.18 -20.46 4.08
CA THR A 17 -11.84 -19.39 4.85
C THR A 17 -10.83 -18.36 5.34
N ILE A 18 -9.73 -18.81 5.95
CA ILE A 18 -8.65 -17.92 6.41
C ILE A 18 -8.05 -17.18 5.21
N TYR A 19 -7.70 -17.91 4.14
CA TYR A 19 -7.15 -17.35 2.93
C TYR A 19 -8.02 -16.22 2.36
N ASN A 20 -9.31 -16.49 2.17
CA ASN A 20 -10.24 -15.49 1.63
C ASN A 20 -10.44 -14.28 2.54
N SER A 21 -10.21 -14.42 3.85
CA SER A 21 -10.30 -13.29 4.79
C SER A 21 -9.08 -12.37 4.80
N VAL A 22 -7.91 -12.85 4.32
CA VAL A 22 -6.65 -12.08 4.40
C VAL A 22 -6.05 -11.73 3.05
N LYS A 23 -6.41 -12.44 1.96
CA LYS A 23 -5.76 -12.28 0.66
C LYS A 23 -5.78 -10.84 0.13
N ASP A 24 -6.84 -10.08 0.41
CA ASP A 24 -6.99 -8.69 -0.04
C ASP A 24 -6.16 -7.69 0.78
N HIS A 25 -5.43 -8.18 1.79
CA HIS A 25 -4.54 -7.40 2.66
C HIS A 25 -3.07 -7.81 2.53
N LEU A 26 -2.77 -8.74 1.63
CA LEU A 26 -1.44 -9.33 1.47
C LEU A 26 -0.92 -9.13 0.04
N THR A 27 0.40 -9.08 -0.07
CA THR A 27 1.11 -9.08 -1.35
C THR A 27 2.42 -9.82 -1.18
N VAL A 28 2.86 -10.48 -2.25
CA VAL A 28 4.19 -11.11 -2.35
C VAL A 28 5.24 -10.16 -2.95
N TYR A 29 4.81 -8.97 -3.37
CA TYR A 29 5.66 -7.95 -3.98
C TYR A 29 6.08 -6.89 -2.97
N GLY A 30 7.30 -6.39 -3.08
CA GLY A 30 7.84 -5.34 -2.22
C GLY A 30 9.08 -5.76 -1.46
N GLN A 31 9.57 -4.85 -0.63
CA GLN A 31 10.76 -5.05 0.21
C GLN A 31 10.40 -5.35 1.68
N GLY A 32 9.15 -5.81 1.92
CA GLY A 32 8.64 -6.08 3.27
C GLY A 32 8.11 -4.86 4.02
N GLN A 33 8.05 -3.69 3.37
CA GLN A 33 7.50 -2.46 3.94
C GLN A 33 6.10 -2.18 3.39
N VAL A 34 5.21 -1.72 4.26
CA VAL A 34 3.85 -1.29 3.92
C VAL A 34 3.82 0.21 3.66
N ASN A 35 3.16 0.61 2.58
CA ASN A 35 2.94 2.02 2.28
C ASN A 35 1.78 2.57 3.12
N VAL A 36 2.06 3.46 4.08
CA VAL A 36 1.05 4.08 4.96
C VAL A 36 -0.02 4.85 4.20
N ASN A 37 0.33 5.41 3.03
CA ASN A 37 -0.58 6.20 2.20
C ASN A 37 -1.62 5.35 1.47
N THR A 38 -1.44 4.03 1.39
CA THR A 38 -2.37 3.13 0.68
C THR A 38 -2.83 1.93 1.52
N ALA A 39 -2.21 1.69 2.68
CA ALA A 39 -2.57 0.60 3.58
C ALA A 39 -4.02 0.71 4.06
N SER A 40 -4.72 -0.43 4.14
CA SER A 40 -6.05 -0.48 4.75
C SER A 40 -5.95 -0.34 6.27
N ILE A 41 -7.08 0.01 6.91
CA ILE A 41 -7.15 0.10 8.38
C ILE A 41 -6.70 -1.20 9.06
N VAL A 42 -7.07 -2.35 8.49
CA VAL A 42 -6.73 -3.68 9.03
C VAL A 42 -5.22 -3.88 9.02
N VAL A 43 -4.56 -3.50 7.93
CA VAL A 43 -3.09 -3.59 7.80
C VAL A 43 -2.41 -2.65 8.79
N LEU A 44 -2.87 -1.40 8.91
CA LEU A 44 -2.32 -0.43 9.86
C LEU A 44 -2.43 -0.93 11.31
N MET A 45 -3.58 -1.52 11.66
CA MET A 45 -3.78 -2.11 12.98
C MET A 45 -2.92 -3.34 13.22
N ALA A 46 -2.76 -4.21 12.22
CA ALA A 46 -1.89 -5.37 12.31
C ALA A 46 -0.41 -4.98 12.52
N LEU A 47 -0.01 -3.78 12.09
CA LEU A 47 1.31 -3.22 12.30
C LEU A 47 1.48 -2.49 13.64
N GLY A 48 0.48 -2.52 14.51
CA GLY A 48 0.59 -2.04 15.90
C GLY A 48 -0.10 -0.70 16.19
N LEU A 49 -0.80 -0.10 15.23
CA LEU A 49 -1.68 1.03 15.54
C LEU A 49 -2.96 0.54 16.22
N ASP A 50 -3.41 1.28 17.24
CA ASP A 50 -4.78 1.11 17.69
C ASP A 50 -5.78 1.68 16.67
N LYS A 51 -7.05 1.30 16.79
CA LYS A 51 -8.09 1.74 15.86
C LYS A 51 -8.18 3.27 15.77
N LYS A 52 -8.05 3.97 16.91
CA LYS A 52 -8.19 5.43 16.96
C LYS A 52 -7.05 6.12 16.21
N LEU A 53 -5.84 5.61 16.29
CA LEU A 53 -4.69 6.11 15.53
C LEU A 53 -4.78 5.75 14.06
N ALA A 54 -5.23 4.54 13.73
CA ALA A 54 -5.46 4.15 12.35
C ALA A 54 -6.54 5.03 11.69
N ASP A 55 -7.63 5.34 12.41
CA ASP A 55 -8.67 6.27 11.95
C ASP A 55 -8.08 7.68 11.72
N LYS A 56 -7.20 8.18 12.61
CA LYS A 56 -6.50 9.46 12.43
C LYS A 56 -5.60 9.47 11.18
N VAL A 57 -4.93 8.36 10.88
CA VAL A 57 -4.09 8.21 9.68
C VAL A 57 -4.96 8.28 8.41
N LEU A 58 -6.12 7.62 8.40
CA LEU A 58 -7.06 7.68 7.28
C LEU A 58 -7.68 9.08 7.12
N LEU A 59 -8.06 9.73 8.21
CA LEU A 59 -8.58 11.10 8.17
C LEU A 59 -7.53 12.10 7.68
N PHE A 60 -6.27 11.91 8.05
CA PHE A 60 -5.18 12.72 7.49
C PHE A 60 -5.08 12.53 5.98
N ARG A 61 -5.15 11.27 5.50
CA ARG A 61 -5.10 10.95 4.07
C ARG A 61 -6.22 11.64 3.30
N ALA A 62 -7.45 11.51 3.80
CA ALA A 62 -8.68 12.05 3.21
C ALA A 62 -8.84 13.58 3.30
N GLY A 63 -7.78 14.33 3.59
CA GLY A 63 -7.83 15.79 3.55
C GLY A 63 -8.75 16.44 4.59
N LYS A 64 -9.21 17.65 4.27
CA LYS A 64 -10.11 18.45 5.11
C LYS A 64 -11.57 18.09 4.86
N ASP A 65 -11.90 17.64 3.66
CA ASP A 65 -13.27 17.23 3.31
C ASP A 65 -13.62 15.83 3.83
N GLY A 66 -12.62 15.02 4.22
CA GLY A 66 -12.78 13.69 4.78
C GLY A 66 -13.15 12.65 3.73
N VAL A 67 -12.94 12.95 2.45
CA VAL A 67 -13.21 12.07 1.31
C VAL A 67 -11.86 11.71 0.67
N GLU A 68 -11.53 10.42 0.59
CA GLU A 68 -10.32 9.99 -0.12
C GLU A 68 -10.46 10.21 -1.64
N GLU A 69 -9.31 10.37 -2.30
CA GLU A 69 -9.16 10.57 -3.75
C GLU A 69 -9.64 11.94 -4.25
N THR A 70 -9.47 12.98 -3.42
CA THR A 70 -9.79 14.38 -3.74
C THR A 70 -8.53 15.24 -3.83
N ASP A 71 -8.68 16.48 -4.32
CA ASP A 71 -7.56 17.41 -4.51
C ASP A 71 -6.91 17.87 -3.19
N ASP A 72 -7.58 17.74 -2.05
CA ASP A 72 -7.08 18.16 -0.72
C ASP A 72 -6.54 17.00 0.13
N ASP A 73 -6.44 15.81 -0.45
CA ASP A 73 -5.80 14.66 0.18
C ASP A 73 -4.35 14.97 0.62
N ASN A 74 -3.98 14.48 1.80
CA ASN A 74 -2.60 14.57 2.28
C ASN A 74 -1.86 13.25 2.09
N ALA A 75 -0.56 13.35 1.84
CA ALA A 75 0.33 12.20 1.82
C ALA A 75 1.45 12.35 2.86
N PHE A 76 1.75 11.25 3.55
CA PHE A 76 2.99 11.14 4.28
C PHE A 76 4.16 11.13 3.29
N THR A 77 5.27 11.75 3.68
CA THR A 77 6.46 11.89 2.81
C THR A 77 7.58 10.91 3.16
N GLY A 78 7.46 10.23 4.30
CA GLY A 78 8.42 9.23 4.77
C GLY A 78 8.02 8.72 6.15
N SER A 79 8.57 7.57 6.56
CA SER A 79 8.28 6.98 7.87
C SER A 79 8.64 7.92 9.03
N THR A 80 9.77 8.63 8.93
CA THR A 80 10.21 9.64 9.91
C THR A 80 9.28 10.85 10.01
N ASN A 81 8.49 11.11 8.96
CA ASN A 81 7.58 12.26 8.90
C ASN A 81 6.15 11.93 9.35
N ILE A 82 5.84 10.67 9.67
CA ILE A 82 4.50 10.26 10.12
C ILE A 82 4.08 11.02 11.38
N VAL A 83 4.92 11.00 12.42
CA VAL A 83 4.64 11.67 13.69
C VAL A 83 4.48 13.19 13.52
N PRO A 84 5.43 13.94 12.93
CA PRO A 84 5.30 15.38 12.80
C PRO A 84 4.14 15.80 11.89
N GLN A 85 3.91 15.14 10.75
CA GLN A 85 2.79 15.48 9.85
C GLN A 85 1.44 15.23 10.53
N LEU A 86 1.27 14.11 11.23
CA LEU A 86 0.01 13.80 11.90
C LEU A 86 -0.23 14.71 13.10
N SER A 87 0.81 15.09 13.84
CA SER A 87 0.73 16.02 14.98
C SER A 87 0.27 17.42 14.57
N GLN A 88 0.58 17.84 13.34
CA GLN A 88 0.13 19.13 12.79
C GLN A 88 -1.35 19.09 12.37
N PHE A 89 -1.86 17.91 12.02
CA PHE A 89 -3.22 17.74 11.54
C PHE A 89 -4.25 17.52 12.66
N THR A 90 -3.90 16.72 13.66
CA THR A 90 -4.81 16.35 14.75
C THR A 90 -4.11 16.34 16.10
N PRO A 91 -4.80 16.67 17.20
CA PRO A 91 -4.26 16.49 18.54
C PRO A 91 -3.87 15.03 18.82
N LEU A 92 -2.68 14.83 19.39
CA LEU A 92 -2.14 13.53 19.79
C LEU A 92 -1.85 13.52 21.30
N SER A 93 -2.24 12.44 21.96
CA SER A 93 -1.89 12.23 23.36
C SER A 93 -0.42 11.80 23.51
N PRO A 94 0.20 11.90 24.70
CA PRO A 94 1.54 11.34 24.93
C PRO A 94 1.63 9.83 24.63
N GLN A 95 0.54 9.09 24.86
CA GLN A 95 0.43 7.67 24.50
C GLN A 95 0.43 7.49 22.98
N ASP A 96 -0.35 8.31 22.27
CA ASP A 96 -0.45 8.29 20.80
C ASP A 96 0.94 8.48 20.17
N LEU A 97 1.71 9.46 20.68
CA LEU A 97 3.06 9.76 20.23
C LEU A 97 4.02 8.58 20.42
N THR A 98 3.88 7.85 21.53
CA THR A 98 4.70 6.66 21.80
C THR A 98 4.42 5.56 20.79
N ILE A 99 3.14 5.26 20.56
CA ILE A 99 2.72 4.21 19.61
C ILE A 99 3.14 4.58 18.19
N LEU A 100 2.89 5.83 17.77
CA LEU A 100 3.26 6.30 16.43
C LEU A 100 4.78 6.30 16.22
N SER A 101 5.57 6.63 17.24
CA SER A 101 7.04 6.60 17.15
C SER A 101 7.56 5.17 16.97
N GLN A 102 6.97 4.20 17.69
CA GLN A 102 7.28 2.77 17.53
C GLN A 102 6.87 2.27 16.15
N PHE A 103 5.66 2.61 15.69
CA PHE A 103 5.16 2.28 14.36
C PHE A 103 6.06 2.83 13.25
N ALA A 104 6.41 4.12 13.32
CA ALA A 104 7.27 4.80 12.34
C ALA A 104 8.71 4.23 12.32
N SER A 105 9.21 3.79 13.47
CA SER A 105 10.57 3.27 13.63
C SER A 105 10.67 1.75 13.51
N SER A 106 9.55 1.05 13.25
CA SER A 106 9.49 -0.42 13.16
C SER A 106 10.29 -1.00 11.99
N GLY A 107 10.62 -0.18 10.99
CA GLY A 107 11.19 -0.62 9.72
C GLY A 107 10.20 -1.30 8.78
N LEU A 108 8.93 -1.49 9.21
CA LEU A 108 7.87 -2.16 8.46
C LEU A 108 7.00 -1.22 7.63
N VAL A 109 7.23 0.09 7.72
CA VAL A 109 6.37 1.13 7.13
C VAL A 109 7.21 2.08 6.28
N ASN A 110 6.66 2.48 5.15
CA ASN A 110 7.19 3.52 4.28
C ASN A 110 6.04 4.39 3.74
N ALA A 111 6.36 5.48 3.05
CA ALA A 111 5.40 6.37 2.40
C ALA A 111 5.35 6.22 0.87
N VAL A 112 6.28 5.44 0.31
CA VAL A 112 6.40 5.24 -1.13
C VAL A 112 6.28 3.77 -1.49
N SER A 113 5.76 3.51 -2.69
CA SER A 113 5.74 2.19 -3.31
C SER A 113 6.60 2.19 -4.56
N GLU A 114 7.32 1.10 -4.76
CA GLU A 114 8.01 0.79 -6.01
C GLU A 114 7.21 -0.19 -6.87
N TYR A 115 6.22 -0.87 -6.27
CA TYR A 115 5.42 -1.88 -6.93
C TYR A 115 3.98 -1.40 -7.10
N PHE A 116 3.42 -1.62 -8.28
CA PHE A 116 2.08 -1.19 -8.65
C PHE A 116 1.37 -2.32 -9.40
N THR A 117 0.10 -2.56 -9.09
CA THR A 117 -0.72 -3.51 -9.86
C THR A 117 -1.63 -2.71 -10.78
N VAL A 118 -1.65 -3.08 -12.05
CA VAL A 118 -2.55 -2.51 -13.06
C VAL A 118 -3.53 -3.57 -13.50
N PHE A 119 -4.81 -3.20 -13.47
CA PHE A 119 -5.92 -4.00 -13.99
C PHE A 119 -6.39 -3.35 -15.30
N ALA A 120 -6.32 -4.09 -16.41
CA ALA A 120 -6.79 -3.65 -17.71
C ALA A 120 -7.94 -4.55 -18.18
N GLU A 121 -9.10 -3.95 -18.42
CA GLU A 121 -10.27 -4.63 -18.97
C GLU A 121 -10.54 -4.14 -20.40
N ALA A 122 -10.76 -5.08 -21.33
CA ALA A 122 -11.09 -4.78 -22.72
C ALA A 122 -12.32 -5.58 -23.17
N GLY A 123 -13.33 -4.89 -23.72
CA GLY A 123 -14.52 -5.50 -24.30
C GLY A 123 -14.49 -5.51 -25.83
N TYR A 124 -15.13 -6.52 -26.45
CA TYR A 124 -15.32 -6.57 -27.92
C TYR A 124 -16.81 -6.51 -28.28
N GLY A 125 -17.20 -5.57 -29.15
CA GLY A 125 -18.61 -5.37 -29.51
C GLY A 125 -19.21 -6.46 -30.40
N TYR A 126 -18.39 -7.15 -31.20
CA TYR A 126 -18.84 -8.16 -32.17
C TYR A 126 -19.16 -9.53 -31.55
N LYS A 127 -18.50 -9.87 -30.44
CA LYS A 127 -18.83 -11.02 -29.59
C LYS A 127 -18.87 -10.50 -28.16
N LYS A 128 -20.07 -10.39 -27.59
CA LYS A 128 -20.29 -9.93 -26.21
C LYS A 128 -19.35 -10.70 -25.27
N GLY A 129 -18.28 -10.04 -24.81
CA GLY A 129 -17.22 -10.62 -24.01
C GLY A 129 -16.21 -9.57 -23.59
N SER A 130 -15.65 -9.72 -22.40
CA SER A 130 -14.54 -8.91 -21.88
C SER A 130 -13.35 -9.80 -21.54
N GLN A 131 -12.16 -9.22 -21.63
CA GLN A 131 -10.91 -9.83 -21.21
C GLN A 131 -10.23 -8.93 -20.19
N ASN A 132 -9.74 -9.54 -19.12
CA ASN A 132 -9.03 -8.86 -18.05
C ASN A 132 -7.57 -9.29 -18.05
N ILE A 133 -6.67 -8.32 -17.95
CA ILE A 133 -5.23 -8.52 -17.79
C ILE A 133 -4.83 -7.84 -16.49
N THR A 134 -4.16 -8.61 -15.63
CA THR A 134 -3.53 -8.08 -14.40
C THR A 134 -2.03 -8.13 -14.59
N CYS A 135 -1.35 -7.01 -14.34
CA CYS A 135 0.10 -6.91 -14.42
C CYS A 135 0.64 -6.21 -13.18
N VAL A 136 1.79 -6.68 -12.68
CA VAL A 136 2.50 -6.01 -11.61
C VAL A 136 3.72 -5.32 -12.21
N PHE A 137 3.92 -4.06 -11.88
CA PHE A 137 5.00 -3.23 -12.37
C PHE A 137 5.94 -2.85 -11.23
N GLN A 138 7.25 -2.92 -11.49
CA GLN A 138 8.26 -2.32 -10.63
C GLN A 138 8.74 -1.00 -11.26
N ARG A 139 8.70 0.07 -10.48
CA ARG A 139 9.31 1.36 -10.82
C ARG A 139 10.81 1.26 -10.61
N ILE A 140 11.56 1.49 -11.68
CA ILE A 140 13.04 1.52 -11.66
C ILE A 140 13.47 2.99 -11.79
N PRO A 141 14.31 3.52 -10.89
CA PRO A 141 14.90 4.86 -11.03
C PRO A 141 15.60 5.01 -12.39
N LEU A 142 15.45 6.17 -13.03
CA LEU A 142 16.01 6.42 -14.37
C LEU A 142 17.52 6.18 -14.44
N GLU A 143 18.24 6.55 -13.38
CA GLU A 143 19.68 6.35 -13.22
C GLU A 143 20.11 4.88 -13.25
N ASP A 144 19.23 3.97 -12.83
CA ASP A 144 19.49 2.53 -12.79
C ASP A 144 19.05 1.80 -14.08
N THR A 145 18.44 2.51 -15.04
CA THR A 145 17.96 1.89 -16.28
C THR A 145 19.06 1.64 -17.30
N GLY A 146 20.20 2.33 -17.21
CA GLY A 146 21.26 2.28 -18.23
C GLY A 146 20.89 2.91 -19.58
N TYR A 147 19.70 3.53 -19.70
CA TYR A 147 19.23 4.23 -20.89
C TYR A 147 19.16 5.74 -20.63
N GLY A 148 19.54 6.56 -21.62
CA GLY A 148 19.53 8.02 -21.51
C GLY A 148 18.15 8.60 -21.18
N THR A 149 18.12 9.87 -20.75
CA THR A 149 17.03 10.66 -20.14
C THR A 149 15.67 10.73 -20.88
N LEU A 150 15.47 9.98 -21.96
CA LEU A 150 14.28 10.06 -22.82
C LEU A 150 13.23 8.97 -22.58
N ALA A 151 13.41 8.07 -21.60
CA ALA A 151 12.42 7.01 -21.41
C ALA A 151 12.13 6.65 -19.94
N LYS A 152 10.90 6.93 -19.52
CA LYS A 152 10.31 6.38 -18.29
C LYS A 152 9.79 4.98 -18.62
N PHE A 153 10.46 3.94 -18.15
CA PHE A 153 10.05 2.55 -18.37
C PHE A 153 9.48 1.92 -17.09
N TRP A 154 8.50 1.04 -17.27
CA TRP A 154 7.97 0.16 -16.24
C TRP A 154 8.34 -1.28 -16.60
N ARG A 155 8.92 -2.04 -15.67
CA ARG A 155 9.19 -3.46 -15.89
C ARG A 155 7.99 -4.28 -15.42
N ILE A 156 7.41 -5.10 -16.31
CA ILE A 156 6.39 -6.09 -15.94
C ILE A 156 7.09 -7.17 -15.11
N ALA A 157 6.71 -7.28 -13.84
CA ALA A 157 7.05 -8.43 -13.01
C ALA A 157 6.16 -9.60 -13.46
N GLN A 158 6.80 -10.65 -13.97
CA GLN A 158 6.18 -11.96 -14.20
C GLN A 158 6.46 -12.82 -12.97
#